data_AF-A0A2V9YF41-F1
#
_entry.id   AF-A0A2V9YF41-F1
#
_cell.length_a   1.000
_cell.length_b   1.000
_cell.length_c   1.000
_cell.angle_alpha   90.00
_cell.angle_beta   90.00
_cell.angle_gamma   90.00
#
_symmetry.space_group_name_H-M   'P 1'
#
loop_
_entity.id
_entity.type
_entity.pdbx_description
1 polymer ?
#
loop_
_entity_poly.entity_id
_entity_poly.type
_entity_poly.pdbx_seq_one_letter_code
_entity_poly.pdbx_strand_id
1 'polypeptide(L)'
;NAILTASPYYNKPTQEGQYRHFKAIAEAVDKPLILYNVPGRTGANIDPGTLARLAEVPNIAGVKEASGNMTQIAEVCSAVPERFLVFSGDDAITLPVIALGGVGIISVASNEIPREMAEMTRAALNSDWDTARRLHRRYFALMQANFMESNPLPVKAVLAMMGKIEEAYRLPLLPMRRETRSRLQKIAIDAGVIAKPAAATPEGAEFYVYENWLAGPHKIVLHRSACGQCNYGKGRPAGHDANHARWHGPYATLSEAREASQHMPGVLIRSECKCI
;
A
#
# COMPACT_ATOMS: atom_id res chain seq x y z
N ASN A 1 -7.08 13.69 20.24
CA ASN A 1 -7.71 13.66 18.89
C ASN A 1 -7.34 14.94 18.15
N ALA A 2 -6.84 14.82 16.92
CA ALA A 2 -6.34 15.92 16.08
C ALA A 2 -6.88 15.80 14.65
N ILE A 3 -6.70 16.83 13.83
CA ILE A 3 -7.01 16.81 12.39
C ILE A 3 -5.70 16.65 11.61
N LEU A 4 -5.64 15.70 10.69
CA LEU A 4 -4.55 15.59 9.72
C LEU A 4 -4.95 16.32 8.43
N THR A 5 -4.19 17.32 8.00
CA THR A 5 -4.46 18.09 6.78
C THR A 5 -3.26 18.07 5.84
N ALA A 6 -3.49 17.67 4.59
CA ALA A 6 -2.46 17.62 3.55
C ALA A 6 -2.17 19.00 2.97
N SER A 7 -0.97 19.20 2.44
CA SER A 7 -0.69 20.35 1.56
C SER A 7 -1.68 20.39 0.39
N PRO A 8 -2.14 21.59 -0.04
CA PRO A 8 -2.98 21.72 -1.22
C PRO A 8 -2.38 20.97 -2.42
N TYR A 9 -3.16 20.04 -2.95
CA TYR A 9 -2.77 19.21 -4.08
C TYR A 9 -3.19 19.85 -5.40
N TYR A 10 -2.53 19.46 -6.48
CA TYR A 10 -2.80 19.88 -7.87
C TYR A 10 -2.43 21.32 -8.23
N ASN A 11 -2.90 22.32 -7.46
CA ASN A 11 -2.75 23.75 -7.78
C ASN A 11 -1.39 24.37 -7.38
N LYS A 12 -0.54 23.62 -6.66
CA LYS A 12 0.87 23.95 -6.37
C LYS A 12 1.08 25.39 -5.83
N PRO A 13 0.51 25.74 -4.66
CA PRO A 13 0.69 27.06 -4.07
C PRO A 13 2.16 27.34 -3.73
N THR A 14 2.52 28.63 -3.69
CA THR A 14 3.82 29.08 -3.17
C THR A 14 3.97 28.75 -1.68
N GLN A 15 5.19 28.79 -1.14
CA GLN A 15 5.43 28.60 0.31
C GLN A 15 4.60 29.55 1.19
N GLU A 16 4.48 30.81 0.79
CA GLU A 16 3.61 31.77 1.50
C GLU A 16 2.12 31.43 1.37
N GLY A 17 1.70 30.92 0.21
CA GLY A 17 0.35 30.41 0.02
C GLY A 17 0.04 29.23 0.94
N GLN A 18 0.98 28.28 1.08
CA GLN A 18 0.86 27.15 2.02
C GLN A 18 0.80 27.63 3.47
N TYR A 19 1.66 28.57 3.87
CA TYR A 19 1.63 29.17 5.21
C TYR A 19 0.26 29.78 5.52
N ARG A 20 -0.25 30.66 4.65
CA ARG A 20 -1.55 31.32 4.86
C ARG A 20 -2.71 30.33 4.86
N HIS A 21 -2.65 29.31 4.00
CA HIS A 21 -3.66 28.27 3.95
C HIS A 21 -3.78 27.54 5.29
N PHE A 22 -2.67 27.03 5.83
CA PHE A 22 -2.69 26.30 7.10
C PHE A 22 -3.00 27.21 8.28
N LYS A 23 -2.50 28.46 8.29
CA LYS A 23 -2.84 29.43 9.32
C LYS A 23 -4.33 29.74 9.35
N ALA A 24 -4.97 29.92 8.18
CA ALA A 24 -6.40 30.15 8.11
C ALA A 24 -7.23 28.96 8.63
N ILE A 25 -6.81 27.72 8.34
CA ILE A 25 -7.45 26.52 8.93
C ILE A 25 -7.28 26.52 10.44
N ALA A 26 -6.06 26.78 10.92
CA ALA A 26 -5.73 26.82 12.34
C ALA A 26 -6.56 27.86 13.10
N GLU A 27 -6.78 29.05 12.53
CA GLU A 27 -7.62 30.09 13.12
C GLU A 27 -9.12 29.75 13.11
N ALA A 28 -9.56 28.85 12.23
CA ALA A 28 -10.96 28.50 12.07
C ALA A 28 -11.42 27.32 12.94
N VAL A 29 -10.50 26.61 13.61
CA VAL A 29 -10.84 25.41 14.40
C VAL A 29 -10.07 25.32 15.72
N ASP A 30 -10.75 24.87 16.78
CA ASP A 30 -10.14 24.72 18.11
C ASP A 30 -9.39 23.40 18.31
N LYS A 31 -9.26 22.57 17.27
CA LYS A 31 -8.59 21.25 17.36
C LYS A 31 -7.12 21.34 16.97
N PRO A 32 -6.24 20.51 17.57
CA PRO A 32 -4.87 20.37 17.10
C PRO A 32 -4.80 19.92 15.64
N LEU A 33 -3.90 20.53 14.87
CA LEU A 33 -3.62 20.20 13.49
C LEU A 33 -2.28 19.48 13.39
N ILE A 34 -2.26 18.39 12.63
CA ILE A 34 -1.05 17.77 12.11
C ILE A 34 -1.01 18.05 10.61
N LEU A 35 0.03 18.72 10.16
CA LEU A 35 0.26 18.97 8.75
C LEU A 35 0.69 17.67 8.07
N TYR A 36 0.47 17.53 6.77
CA TYR A 36 0.94 16.35 6.02
C TYR A 36 1.66 16.79 4.75
N ASN A 37 2.99 16.64 4.78
CA ASN A 37 3.86 16.88 3.62
C ASN A 37 4.07 15.57 2.85
N VAL A 38 3.59 15.52 1.60
CA VAL A 38 3.72 14.36 0.70
C VAL A 38 3.87 14.80 -0.75
N PRO A 39 4.99 15.45 -1.12
CA PRO A 39 5.18 16.09 -2.42
C PRO A 39 4.95 15.14 -3.61
N GLY A 40 5.27 13.84 -3.46
CA GLY A 40 5.00 12.83 -4.48
C GLY A 40 3.52 12.61 -4.82
N ARG A 41 2.58 13.10 -4.00
CA ARG A 41 1.13 13.05 -4.24
C ARG A 41 0.51 14.42 -4.47
N THR A 42 1.00 15.46 -3.81
CA THR A 42 0.44 16.82 -3.90
C THR A 42 1.01 17.60 -5.09
N GLY A 43 2.23 17.28 -5.51
CA GLY A 43 2.99 18.04 -6.49
C GLY A 43 3.61 19.33 -5.93
N ALA A 44 3.61 19.50 -4.60
CA ALA A 44 4.18 20.64 -3.89
C ALA A 44 4.78 20.19 -2.54
N ASN A 45 5.97 20.69 -2.22
CA ASN A 45 6.65 20.46 -0.95
C ASN A 45 6.35 21.58 0.05
N ILE A 46 6.18 21.25 1.33
CA ILE A 46 6.26 22.24 2.41
C ILE A 46 7.73 22.32 2.85
N ASP A 47 8.38 23.45 2.61
CA ASP A 47 9.81 23.58 2.93
C ASP A 47 10.03 23.70 4.45
N PRO A 48 11.21 23.31 4.99
CA PRO A 48 11.51 23.40 6.42
C PRO A 48 11.26 24.78 7.03
N GLY A 49 11.63 25.85 6.32
CA GLY A 49 11.38 27.23 6.78
C GLY A 49 9.89 27.57 6.91
N THR A 50 9.04 27.01 6.04
CA THR A 50 7.58 27.16 6.13
C THR A 50 7.02 26.37 7.31
N LEU A 51 7.51 25.14 7.52
CA LEU A 51 7.14 24.33 8.68
C LEU A 51 7.55 25.00 10.00
N ALA A 52 8.75 25.58 10.08
CA ALA A 52 9.21 26.32 11.26
C ALA A 52 8.29 27.51 11.59
N ARG A 53 7.88 28.30 10.57
CA ARG A 53 6.90 29.38 10.76
C ARG A 53 5.53 28.86 11.21
N LEU A 54 5.08 27.74 10.66
CA LEU A 54 3.80 27.13 11.02
C LEU A 54 3.82 26.52 12.43
N ALA A 55 4.98 26.04 12.90
CA ALA A 55 5.14 25.52 14.25
C ALA A 55 4.96 26.59 15.35
N GLU A 56 5.06 27.86 15.00
CA GLU A 56 4.74 28.99 15.89
C GLU A 56 3.24 29.26 16.04
N VAL A 57 2.38 28.60 15.24
CA VAL A 57 0.93 28.72 15.38
C VAL A 57 0.44 27.75 16.47
N PRO A 58 -0.24 28.21 17.55
CA PRO A 58 -0.43 27.44 18.78
C PRO A 58 -1.09 26.06 18.64
N ASN A 59 -2.06 25.91 17.74
CA ASN A 59 -2.77 24.64 17.53
C ASN A 59 -2.22 23.83 16.34
N ILE A 60 -1.16 24.26 15.66
CA ILE A 60 -0.43 23.41 14.70
C ILE A 60 0.59 22.60 15.49
N ALA A 61 0.21 21.37 15.82
CA ALA A 61 0.93 20.52 16.77
C ALA A 61 2.05 19.69 16.14
N GLY A 62 2.11 19.57 14.81
CA GLY A 62 3.13 18.73 14.18
C GLY A 62 2.98 18.55 12.68
N VAL A 63 3.82 17.67 12.13
CA VAL A 63 3.83 17.29 10.72
C VAL A 63 4.00 15.78 10.57
N LYS A 64 3.23 15.18 9.66
CA LYS A 64 3.54 13.90 9.02
C LYS A 64 4.45 14.18 7.83
N GLU A 65 5.72 13.81 7.95
CA GLU A 65 6.72 14.00 6.90
C GLU A 65 6.84 12.74 6.03
N ALA A 66 6.29 12.79 4.82
CA ALA A 66 6.34 11.72 3.83
C ALA A 66 7.03 12.17 2.53
N SER A 67 7.99 13.10 2.61
CA SER A 67 8.82 13.48 1.47
C SER A 67 9.79 12.37 1.04
N GLY A 68 10.16 11.48 1.97
CA GLY A 68 11.24 10.50 1.76
C GLY A 68 12.64 11.12 1.72
N ASN A 69 12.76 12.43 1.95
CA ASN A 69 14.02 13.15 1.93
C ASN A 69 14.59 13.26 3.35
N MET A 70 15.57 12.42 3.68
CA MET A 70 16.17 12.41 5.02
C MET A 70 16.89 13.70 5.39
N THR A 71 17.47 14.42 4.42
CA THR A 71 18.09 15.73 4.68
C THR A 71 17.04 16.74 5.12
N GLN A 72 15.92 16.83 4.39
CA GLN A 72 14.81 17.70 4.78
C GLN A 72 14.24 17.33 6.14
N ILE A 73 14.05 16.03 6.42
CA ILE A 73 13.53 15.57 7.71
C ILE A 73 14.47 15.99 8.85
N ALA A 74 15.80 15.87 8.66
CA ALA A 74 16.78 16.34 9.63
C ALA A 74 16.71 17.86 9.84
N GLU A 75 16.57 18.63 8.76
CA GLU A 75 16.39 20.09 8.82
C GLU A 75 15.11 20.47 9.57
N VAL A 76 13.99 19.80 9.30
CA VAL A 76 12.73 20.02 10.02
C VAL A 76 12.90 19.73 11.50
N CYS A 77 13.44 18.56 11.87
CA CYS A 77 13.66 18.20 13.28
C CYS A 77 14.59 19.19 14.01
N SER A 78 15.51 19.83 13.28
CA SER A 78 16.43 20.83 13.84
C SER A 78 15.83 22.23 13.94
N ALA A 79 14.91 22.58 13.04
CA ALA A 79 14.38 23.94 12.90
C ALA A 79 13.08 24.19 13.68
N VAL A 80 12.29 23.14 13.93
CA VAL A 80 11.02 23.26 14.65
C VAL A 80 11.25 23.23 16.18
N PRO A 81 10.42 23.92 16.97
CA PRO A 81 10.49 23.84 18.42
C PRO A 81 10.12 22.44 18.93
N GLU A 82 10.64 22.05 20.11
CA GLU A 82 10.45 20.71 20.70
C GLU A 82 8.98 20.30 20.88
N ARG A 83 8.08 21.26 21.07
CA ARG A 83 6.63 21.04 21.16
C ARG A 83 5.99 20.57 19.85
N PHE A 84 6.66 20.78 18.70
CA PHE A 84 6.16 20.46 17.38
C PHE A 84 6.56 19.03 16.99
N LEU A 85 5.54 18.18 16.84
CA LEU A 85 5.71 16.75 16.68
C LEU A 85 6.02 16.37 15.23
N VAL A 86 7.19 15.79 14.96
CA VAL A 86 7.55 15.26 13.64
C VAL A 86 7.26 13.75 13.58
N PHE A 87 6.28 13.35 12.79
CA PHE A 87 5.94 11.95 12.55
C PHE A 87 6.49 11.47 11.22
N SER A 88 7.07 10.28 11.20
CA SER A 88 7.36 9.59 9.94
C SER A 88 6.06 9.33 9.18
N GLY A 89 6.08 9.65 7.88
CA GLY A 89 5.00 9.32 6.95
C GLY A 89 5.25 8.09 6.09
N ASP A 90 6.40 7.44 6.26
CA ASP A 90 6.83 6.25 5.50
C ASP A 90 7.31 5.16 6.48
N ASP A 91 6.70 3.97 6.37
CA ASP A 91 6.99 2.81 7.21
C ASP A 91 8.46 2.39 7.16
N ALA A 92 9.07 2.42 5.98
CA ALA A 92 10.40 1.87 5.75
C ALA A 92 11.52 2.74 6.35
N ILE A 93 11.31 4.04 6.53
CA ILE A 93 12.32 4.97 7.06
C ILE A 93 11.98 5.46 8.48
N THR A 94 11.05 4.82 9.18
CA THR A 94 10.63 5.27 10.51
C THR A 94 11.74 5.24 11.55
N LEU A 95 12.63 4.24 11.50
CA LEU A 95 13.78 4.18 12.43
C LEU A 95 14.72 5.38 12.31
N PRO A 96 15.26 5.73 11.11
CA PRO A 96 16.10 6.92 11.00
C PRO A 96 15.37 8.22 11.29
N VAL A 97 14.06 8.33 11.01
CA VAL A 97 13.27 9.51 11.41
C VAL A 97 13.25 9.67 12.93
N ILE A 98 12.99 8.59 13.67
CA ILE A 98 13.00 8.62 15.14
C ILE A 98 14.41 8.95 15.67
N ALA A 99 15.45 8.39 15.06
CA ALA A 99 16.83 8.67 15.45
C ALA A 99 17.23 10.15 15.29
N LEU A 100 16.52 10.91 14.45
CA LEU A 100 16.72 12.35 14.23
C LEU A 100 15.81 13.24 15.09
N GLY A 101 15.00 12.67 15.99
CA GLY A 101 14.07 13.43 16.85
C GLY A 101 12.60 13.30 16.45
N GLY A 102 12.28 12.46 15.45
CA GLY A 102 10.89 12.12 15.16
C GLY A 102 10.23 11.37 16.31
N VAL A 103 8.95 11.62 16.54
CA VAL A 103 8.22 11.14 17.74
C VAL A 103 7.33 9.93 17.46
N GLY A 104 7.36 9.40 16.24
CA GLY A 104 6.57 8.24 15.87
C GLY A 104 6.28 8.15 14.37
N ILE A 105 5.17 7.51 14.02
CA ILE A 105 4.79 7.20 12.65
C ILE A 105 3.28 7.29 12.46
N ILE A 106 2.85 7.77 11.28
CA ILE A 106 1.49 7.58 10.76
C ILE A 106 1.55 6.57 9.61
N SER A 107 1.32 5.30 9.98
CA SER A 107 1.70 4.08 9.26
C SER A 107 0.65 3.54 8.29
N VAL A 108 1.09 2.93 7.18
CA VAL A 108 0.24 2.06 6.35
C VAL A 108 0.28 0.64 6.88
N ALA A 109 1.48 0.10 7.12
CA ALA A 109 1.69 -1.28 7.57
C ALA A 109 0.97 -1.63 8.89
N SER A 110 0.69 -0.64 9.75
CA SER A 110 -0.08 -0.84 10.99
C SER A 110 -1.51 -1.34 10.79
N ASN A 111 -2.05 -1.29 9.56
CA ASN A 111 -3.32 -1.95 9.25
C ASN A 111 -3.20 -3.48 9.30
N GLU A 112 -2.04 -4.02 8.90
CA GLU A 112 -1.79 -5.46 8.74
C GLU A 112 -1.10 -6.03 9.98
N ILE A 113 -0.15 -5.27 10.54
CA ILE A 113 0.73 -5.66 11.66
C ILE A 113 0.75 -4.58 12.77
N PRO A 114 -0.41 -4.22 13.35
CA PRO A 114 -0.49 -3.12 14.32
C PRO A 114 0.39 -3.32 15.55
N ARG A 115 0.49 -4.57 16.05
CA ARG A 115 1.26 -4.90 17.25
C ARG A 115 2.75 -4.70 16.99
N GLU A 116 3.24 -5.23 15.88
CA GLU A 116 4.65 -5.26 15.53
C GLU A 116 5.15 -3.86 15.15
N MET A 117 4.34 -3.07 14.45
CA MET A 117 4.65 -1.65 14.22
C MET A 117 4.71 -0.87 15.52
N ALA A 118 3.76 -1.10 16.45
CA ALA A 118 3.79 -0.42 17.75
C ALA A 118 4.99 -0.84 18.60
N GLU A 119 5.36 -2.12 18.63
CA GLU A 119 6.55 -2.63 19.31
C GLU A 119 7.83 -2.04 18.71
N MET A 120 7.95 -2.01 17.37
CA MET A 120 9.11 -1.45 16.68
C MET A 120 9.28 0.04 16.99
N THR A 121 8.20 0.82 16.89
CA THR A 121 8.23 2.27 17.16
C THR A 121 8.53 2.56 18.63
N ARG A 122 7.92 1.83 19.57
CA ARG A 122 8.23 1.99 21.01
C ARG A 122 9.67 1.62 21.34
N ALA A 123 10.19 0.55 20.76
CA ALA A 123 11.59 0.16 20.95
C ALA A 123 12.53 1.28 20.47
N ALA A 124 12.27 1.85 19.29
CA ALA A 124 13.05 2.98 18.77
C ALA A 124 12.98 4.22 19.68
N LEU A 125 11.78 4.61 20.13
CA LEU A 125 11.57 5.75 21.03
C LEU A 125 12.26 5.56 22.39
N ASN A 126 12.36 4.31 22.86
CA ASN A 126 13.05 3.94 24.11
C ASN A 126 14.55 3.63 23.90
N SER A 127 15.11 3.93 22.73
CA SER A 127 16.50 3.64 22.37
C SER A 127 16.91 2.16 22.38
N ASP A 128 15.94 1.23 22.37
CA ASP A 128 16.17 -0.20 22.13
C ASP A 128 16.29 -0.47 20.62
N TRP A 129 17.44 -0.08 20.09
CA TRP A 129 17.70 -0.17 18.65
C TRP A 129 17.86 -1.60 18.15
N ASP A 130 18.22 -2.56 19.00
CA ASP A 130 18.34 -3.96 18.61
C ASP A 130 16.98 -4.58 18.33
N THR A 131 16.01 -4.38 19.23
CA THR A 131 14.64 -4.80 18.99
C THR A 131 14.03 -4.06 17.79
N ALA A 132 14.22 -2.74 17.72
CA ALA A 132 13.68 -1.93 16.63
C ALA A 132 14.21 -2.40 15.26
N ARG A 133 15.53 -2.58 15.11
CA ARG A 133 16.14 -3.05 13.85
C ARG A 133 15.73 -4.48 13.50
N ARG A 134 15.61 -5.37 14.49
CA ARG A 134 15.17 -6.75 14.24
C ARG A 134 13.75 -6.80 13.69
N LEU A 135 12.82 -6.05 14.29
CA LEU A 135 11.44 -5.95 13.81
C LEU A 135 11.37 -5.27 12.44
N HIS A 136 12.09 -4.17 12.25
CA HIS A 136 12.18 -3.47 10.97
C HIS A 136 12.63 -4.40 9.86
N ARG A 137 13.77 -5.11 10.02
CA ARG A 137 14.26 -6.08 9.02
C ARG A 137 13.25 -7.18 8.71
N ARG A 138 12.54 -7.69 9.73
CA ARG A 138 11.54 -8.74 9.56
C ARG A 138 10.38 -8.29 8.67
N TYR A 139 9.92 -7.05 8.83
CA TYR A 139 8.73 -6.53 8.15
C TYR A 139 9.03 -5.58 6.98
N PHE A 140 10.30 -5.26 6.72
CA PHE A 140 10.72 -4.32 5.68
C PHE A 140 10.15 -4.65 4.30
N ALA A 141 10.14 -5.94 3.93
CA ALA A 141 9.58 -6.38 2.65
C ALA A 141 8.08 -6.07 2.55
N LEU A 142 7.31 -6.26 3.63
CA LEU A 142 5.88 -5.93 3.68
C LEU A 142 5.66 -4.42 3.62
N MET A 143 6.45 -3.64 4.36
CA MET A 143 6.41 -2.16 4.33
C MET A 143 6.62 -1.64 2.90
N GLN A 144 7.61 -2.17 2.18
CA GLN A 144 7.86 -1.81 0.78
C GLN A 144 6.76 -2.32 -0.17
N ALA A 145 6.25 -3.54 0.07
CA ALA A 145 5.18 -4.13 -0.74
C ALA A 145 3.90 -3.28 -0.74
N ASN A 146 3.66 -2.56 0.36
CA ASN A 146 2.51 -1.65 0.49
C ASN A 146 2.51 -0.47 -0.49
N PHE A 147 3.61 -0.26 -1.22
CA PHE A 147 3.78 0.81 -2.21
C PHE A 147 4.22 0.29 -3.60
N MET A 148 4.15 -1.02 -3.86
CA MET A 148 4.39 -1.59 -5.20
C MET A 148 3.39 -1.13 -6.26
N GLU A 149 2.19 -0.79 -5.81
CA GLU A 149 1.22 0.01 -6.54
C GLU A 149 0.73 1.12 -5.61
N SER A 150 0.01 2.11 -6.15
CA SER A 150 -0.48 3.25 -5.37
C SER A 150 -1.28 2.81 -4.13
N ASN A 151 -0.75 3.06 -2.93
CA ASN A 151 -1.53 2.93 -1.69
C ASN A 151 -2.84 3.73 -1.81
N PRO A 152 -4.02 3.15 -1.46
CA PRO A 152 -4.22 1.97 -0.61
C PRO A 152 -4.48 0.63 -1.33
N LEU A 153 -4.07 0.45 -2.58
CA LEU A 153 -4.29 -0.83 -3.30
C LEU A 153 -3.66 -2.03 -2.56
N PRO A 154 -2.34 -2.06 -2.31
CA PRO A 154 -1.72 -3.22 -1.64
C PRO A 154 -2.27 -3.54 -0.25
N VAL A 155 -2.36 -2.54 0.63
CA VAL A 155 -2.78 -2.76 2.02
C VAL A 155 -4.22 -3.29 2.11
N LYS A 156 -5.12 -2.82 1.24
CA LYS A 156 -6.50 -3.35 1.17
C LYS A 156 -6.52 -4.78 0.63
N ALA A 157 -5.67 -5.09 -0.34
CA ALA A 157 -5.53 -6.45 -0.85
C ALA A 157 -5.08 -7.42 0.25
N VAL A 158 -4.08 -7.06 1.06
CA VAL A 158 -3.63 -7.90 2.18
C VAL A 158 -4.71 -8.02 3.25
N LEU A 159 -5.36 -6.92 3.66
CA LEU A 159 -6.47 -6.97 4.62
C LEU A 159 -7.61 -7.89 4.17
N ALA A 160 -7.91 -7.90 2.87
CA ALA A 160 -8.89 -8.82 2.30
C ALA A 160 -8.39 -10.28 2.31
N MET A 161 -7.11 -10.53 1.99
CA MET A 161 -6.49 -11.86 2.12
C MET A 161 -6.48 -12.34 3.58
N MET A 162 -6.40 -11.43 4.56
CA MET A 162 -6.54 -11.70 5.99
C MET A 162 -8.00 -11.93 6.44
N GLY A 163 -8.96 -11.79 5.53
CA GLY A 163 -10.39 -11.91 5.84
C GLY A 163 -10.94 -10.78 6.70
N LYS A 164 -10.28 -9.61 6.75
CA LYS A 164 -10.68 -8.48 7.61
C LYS A 164 -11.64 -7.52 6.93
N ILE A 165 -11.60 -7.42 5.60
CA ILE A 165 -12.45 -6.52 4.81
C ILE A 165 -12.89 -7.20 3.52
N GLU A 166 -13.95 -6.66 2.90
CA GLU A 166 -14.19 -6.87 1.48
C GLU A 166 -13.19 -6.07 0.64
N GLU A 167 -12.64 -6.69 -0.41
CA GLU A 167 -11.74 -6.01 -1.34
C GLU A 167 -12.51 -5.17 -2.35
N ALA A 168 -12.98 -4.00 -1.90
CA ALA A 168 -13.67 -3.03 -2.74
C ALA A 168 -12.84 -1.77 -2.95
N TYR A 169 -12.76 -1.30 -4.19
CA TYR A 169 -12.14 -0.03 -4.57
C TYR A 169 -13.18 0.88 -5.22
N ARG A 170 -13.02 2.20 -5.05
CA ARG A 170 -13.81 3.20 -5.76
C ARG A 170 -12.95 3.81 -6.86
N LEU A 171 -13.52 3.96 -8.06
CA LEU A 171 -12.85 4.62 -9.18
C LEU A 171 -12.31 6.00 -8.74
N PRO A 172 -11.11 6.41 -9.21
CA PRO A 172 -10.31 5.77 -10.26
C PRO A 172 -9.40 4.62 -9.77
N LEU A 173 -9.49 4.20 -8.51
CA LEU A 173 -8.75 3.03 -8.02
C LEU A 173 -9.39 1.73 -8.52
N LEU A 174 -8.54 0.80 -8.93
CA LEU A 174 -8.92 -0.51 -9.44
C LEU A 174 -8.27 -1.60 -8.59
N PRO A 175 -8.76 -2.85 -8.67
CA PRO A 175 -8.03 -4.00 -8.14
C PRO A 175 -6.58 -4.03 -8.64
N MET A 176 -5.68 -4.50 -7.78
CA MET A 176 -4.27 -4.66 -8.13
C MET A 176 -4.08 -5.51 -9.38
N ARG A 177 -3.01 -5.22 -10.12
CA ARG A 177 -2.59 -6.10 -11.22
C ARG A 177 -2.26 -7.48 -10.67
N ARG A 178 -2.49 -8.49 -11.50
CA ARG A 178 -2.38 -9.88 -11.06
C ARG A 178 -0.94 -10.25 -10.68
N GLU A 179 0.03 -9.75 -11.43
CA GLU A 179 1.45 -10.02 -11.24
C GLU A 179 1.96 -9.43 -9.92
N THR A 180 1.60 -8.17 -9.64
CA THR A 180 1.94 -7.46 -8.40
C THR A 180 1.22 -8.06 -7.20
N ARG A 181 -0.08 -8.42 -7.34
CA ARG A 181 -0.83 -9.12 -6.31
C ARG A 181 -0.18 -10.45 -5.91
N SER A 182 0.30 -11.22 -6.90
CA SER A 182 0.96 -12.51 -6.62
C SER A 182 2.24 -12.35 -5.81
N ARG A 183 3.01 -11.30 -6.12
CA ARG A 183 4.22 -10.94 -5.36
C ARG A 183 3.86 -10.48 -3.94
N LEU A 184 2.85 -9.62 -3.81
CA LEU A 184 2.34 -9.13 -2.53
C LEU A 184 1.88 -10.29 -1.63
N GLN A 185 1.11 -11.24 -2.18
CA GLN A 185 0.66 -12.40 -1.41
C GLN A 185 1.84 -13.22 -0.88
N LYS A 186 2.87 -13.44 -1.69
CA LYS A 186 4.09 -14.13 -1.22
C LYS A 186 4.74 -13.39 -0.05
N ILE A 187 4.91 -12.07 -0.17
CA ILE A 187 5.50 -11.24 0.89
C ILE A 187 4.64 -11.27 2.16
N ALA A 188 3.31 -11.25 2.02
CA ALA A 188 2.38 -11.34 3.13
C ALA A 188 2.45 -12.72 3.84
N ILE A 189 2.62 -13.81 3.09
CA ILE A 189 2.88 -15.15 3.67
C ILE A 189 4.22 -15.17 4.41
N ASP A 190 5.29 -14.66 3.79
CA ASP A 190 6.64 -14.64 4.37
C ASP A 190 6.70 -13.77 5.63
N ALA A 191 5.93 -12.67 5.68
CA ALA A 191 5.76 -11.83 6.86
C ALA A 191 4.89 -12.48 7.96
N GLY A 192 4.18 -13.57 7.64
CA GLY A 192 3.30 -14.30 8.56
C GLY A 192 1.96 -13.63 8.82
N VAL A 193 1.51 -12.70 7.95
CA VAL A 193 0.21 -12.02 8.11
C VAL A 193 -0.95 -12.81 7.51
N ILE A 194 -0.67 -13.69 6.55
CA ILE A 194 -1.64 -14.63 5.98
C ILE A 194 -1.07 -16.04 5.93
N ALA A 195 -1.93 -17.04 6.04
CA ALA A 195 -1.52 -18.44 5.96
C ALA A 195 -1.08 -18.80 4.53
N LYS A 196 -0.11 -19.71 4.41
CA LYS A 196 0.19 -20.36 3.13
C LYS A 196 -1.06 -21.16 2.71
N PRO A 197 -1.57 -20.99 1.49
CA PRO A 197 -2.67 -21.82 1.01
C PRO A 197 -2.26 -23.29 1.11
N ALA A 198 -3.15 -24.14 1.62
CA ALA A 198 -2.97 -25.58 1.50
C ALA A 198 -2.81 -25.95 0.03
N ALA A 199 -1.92 -26.89 -0.28
CA ALA A 199 -1.86 -27.45 -1.63
C ALA A 199 -3.24 -28.03 -1.94
N ALA A 200 -3.86 -27.60 -3.04
CA ALA A 200 -5.15 -28.15 -3.44
C ALA A 200 -5.01 -29.66 -3.65
N THR A 201 -5.85 -30.45 -2.98
CA THR A 201 -5.98 -31.88 -3.25
C THR A 201 -6.43 -32.08 -4.70
N PRO A 202 -5.87 -33.04 -5.46
CA PRO A 202 -6.14 -33.17 -6.90
C PRO A 202 -7.58 -33.56 -7.26
N GLU A 203 -8.39 -34.03 -6.31
CA GLU A 203 -9.71 -34.58 -6.61
C GLU A 203 -10.77 -33.48 -6.78
N GLY A 204 -11.40 -33.43 -7.96
CA GLY A 204 -12.51 -32.51 -8.27
C GLY A 204 -12.10 -31.10 -8.70
N ALA A 205 -10.84 -30.85 -9.04
CA ALA A 205 -10.40 -29.54 -9.52
C ALA A 205 -10.85 -29.27 -10.97
N GLU A 206 -11.76 -28.32 -11.16
CA GLU A 206 -12.09 -27.77 -12.49
C GLU A 206 -10.96 -26.86 -13.01
N PHE A 207 -10.92 -26.66 -14.32
CA PHE A 207 -9.96 -25.82 -15.01
C PHE A 207 -10.65 -24.65 -15.72
N TYR A 208 -9.95 -23.52 -15.84
CA TYR A 208 -10.45 -22.30 -16.45
C TYR A 208 -9.36 -21.66 -17.31
N VAL A 209 -9.76 -20.94 -18.36
CA VAL A 209 -8.86 -20.12 -19.19
C VAL A 209 -9.17 -18.65 -18.94
N TYR A 210 -8.19 -17.89 -18.48
CA TYR A 210 -8.26 -16.44 -18.34
C TYR A 210 -7.73 -15.76 -19.59
N GLU A 211 -8.54 -14.95 -20.25
CA GLU A 211 -8.23 -14.21 -21.46
C GLU A 211 -8.12 -12.71 -21.15
N ASN A 212 -6.96 -12.11 -21.48
CA ASN A 212 -6.66 -10.70 -21.24
C ASN A 212 -6.33 -9.98 -22.56
N TRP A 213 -7.09 -8.91 -22.83
CA TRP A 213 -7.05 -8.15 -24.08
C TRP A 213 -6.23 -6.84 -23.98
N LEU A 214 -5.80 -6.43 -22.78
CA LEU A 214 -5.13 -5.14 -22.53
C LEU A 214 -3.62 -5.23 -22.25
N ALA A 215 -3.08 -6.40 -21.92
CA ALA A 215 -1.69 -6.55 -21.44
C ALA A 215 -0.62 -6.63 -22.56
N GLY A 216 -0.85 -6.02 -23.72
CA GLY A 216 -0.03 -6.19 -24.92
C GLY A 216 -0.62 -7.25 -25.86
N PRO A 217 0.18 -8.12 -26.50
CA PRO A 217 -0.35 -9.14 -27.40
C PRO A 217 -1.37 -10.02 -26.67
N HIS A 218 -2.53 -10.28 -27.31
CA HIS A 218 -3.65 -11.04 -26.76
C HIS A 218 -3.16 -12.34 -26.08
N LYS A 219 -3.37 -12.45 -24.77
CA LYS A 219 -2.78 -13.51 -23.94
C LYS A 219 -3.83 -14.28 -23.17
N ILE A 220 -3.64 -15.60 -23.08
CA ILE A 220 -4.42 -16.48 -22.22
C ILE A 220 -3.56 -17.21 -21.18
N VAL A 221 -4.16 -17.54 -20.04
CA VAL A 221 -3.52 -18.30 -18.96
C VAL A 221 -4.47 -19.37 -18.42
N LEU A 222 -4.01 -20.62 -18.32
CA LEU A 222 -4.77 -21.74 -17.73
C LEU A 222 -4.67 -21.77 -16.20
N HIS A 223 -5.76 -22.13 -15.54
CA HIS A 223 -5.92 -22.12 -14.08
C HIS A 223 -6.70 -23.32 -13.55
N ARG A 224 -6.35 -23.82 -12.35
CA ARG A 224 -7.24 -24.66 -11.53
C ARG A 224 -8.25 -23.79 -10.77
N SER A 225 -9.43 -24.32 -10.49
CA SER A 225 -10.50 -23.67 -9.72
C SER A 225 -10.04 -23.21 -8.33
N ALA A 226 -9.17 -23.98 -7.69
CA ALA A 226 -8.59 -23.70 -6.38
C ALA A 226 -7.38 -22.74 -6.42
N CYS A 227 -7.09 -22.12 -7.57
CA CYS A 227 -5.97 -21.19 -7.70
C CYS A 227 -6.15 -19.97 -6.77
N GLY A 228 -5.40 -19.92 -5.66
CA GLY A 228 -5.40 -18.76 -4.74
C GLY A 228 -4.87 -17.45 -5.35
N GLN A 229 -4.23 -17.53 -6.53
CA GLN A 229 -3.75 -16.39 -7.32
C GLN A 229 -4.81 -15.86 -8.31
N CYS A 230 -5.96 -16.53 -8.40
CA CYS A 230 -7.00 -16.30 -9.39
C CYS A 230 -8.27 -15.90 -8.66
N ASN A 231 -8.79 -14.70 -8.94
CA ASN A 231 -10.05 -14.20 -8.40
C ASN A 231 -10.23 -14.40 -6.88
N TYR A 232 -9.22 -14.04 -6.08
CA TYR A 232 -9.29 -14.12 -4.61
C TYR A 232 -9.53 -15.54 -4.05
N GLY A 233 -9.22 -16.61 -4.81
CA GLY A 233 -9.53 -17.99 -4.43
C GLY A 233 -11.02 -18.33 -4.51
N LYS A 234 -11.84 -17.45 -5.09
CA LYS A 234 -13.25 -17.70 -5.40
C LYS A 234 -13.34 -17.90 -6.91
N GLY A 235 -13.38 -19.13 -7.40
CA GLY A 235 -13.77 -19.37 -8.80
C GLY A 235 -15.11 -18.67 -9.04
N ARG A 236 -15.18 -17.66 -9.92
CA ARG A 236 -16.47 -17.17 -10.38
C ARG A 236 -16.78 -17.87 -11.70
N PRO A 237 -18.00 -18.41 -11.86
CA PRO A 237 -18.44 -18.95 -13.14
C PRO A 237 -18.55 -17.79 -14.15
N ALA A 238 -18.30 -18.13 -15.41
CA ALA A 238 -18.42 -17.33 -16.63
C ALA A 238 -19.05 -15.91 -16.50
N GLY A 239 -18.30 -14.88 -16.94
CA GLY A 239 -18.79 -13.51 -17.08
C GLY A 239 -17.67 -12.51 -17.41
N HIS A 240 -18.04 -11.36 -17.98
CA HIS A 240 -17.14 -10.24 -18.24
C HIS A 240 -16.71 -9.58 -16.92
N ASP A 241 -15.41 -9.42 -16.70
CA ASP A 241 -14.90 -8.55 -15.63
C ASP A 241 -14.89 -7.09 -16.09
N ALA A 242 -15.01 -6.13 -15.15
CA ALA A 242 -14.87 -4.70 -15.38
C ALA A 242 -13.47 -4.31 -15.92
N ASN A 243 -12.52 -5.25 -15.97
CA ASN A 243 -11.14 -5.08 -16.41
C ASN A 243 -10.86 -5.57 -17.84
N HIS A 244 -11.86 -5.68 -18.73
CA HIS A 244 -11.69 -6.13 -20.13
C HIS A 244 -10.98 -7.51 -20.23
N ALA A 245 -11.41 -8.43 -19.38
CA ALA A 245 -10.92 -9.80 -19.34
C ALA A 245 -12.10 -10.77 -19.27
N ARG A 246 -11.88 -11.98 -19.78
CA ARG A 246 -12.92 -13.02 -19.84
C ARG A 246 -12.38 -14.34 -19.28
N TRP A 247 -13.22 -15.02 -18.50
CA TRP A 247 -12.98 -16.39 -18.07
C TRP A 247 -13.78 -17.35 -18.94
N HIS A 248 -13.13 -18.44 -19.37
CA HIS A 248 -13.73 -19.56 -20.10
C HIS A 248 -13.65 -20.84 -19.27
N GLY A 249 -14.65 -21.71 -19.37
CA GLY A 249 -14.83 -22.91 -18.52
C GLY A 249 -16.13 -22.87 -17.69
N PRO A 250 -16.29 -23.75 -16.68
CA PRO A 250 -15.30 -24.75 -16.23
C PRO A 250 -15.03 -25.85 -17.27
N TYR A 251 -13.81 -26.37 -17.25
CA TYR A 251 -13.41 -27.59 -17.94
C TYR A 251 -13.14 -28.68 -16.90
N ALA A 252 -13.61 -29.90 -17.12
CA ALA A 252 -13.49 -30.99 -16.15
C ALA A 252 -12.05 -31.51 -16.08
N THR A 253 -11.31 -31.42 -17.18
CA THR A 253 -9.92 -31.89 -17.26
C THR A 253 -8.96 -30.82 -17.77
N LEU A 254 -7.69 -30.97 -17.42
CA LEU A 254 -6.63 -30.10 -17.94
C LEU A 254 -6.50 -30.22 -19.47
N SER A 255 -6.77 -31.41 -20.01
CA SER A 255 -6.72 -31.65 -21.46
C SER A 255 -7.77 -30.83 -22.18
N GLU A 256 -9.02 -30.83 -21.69
CA GLU A 256 -10.11 -30.02 -22.24
C GLU A 256 -9.78 -28.52 -22.20
N ALA A 257 -9.24 -28.03 -21.09
CA ALA A 257 -8.83 -26.62 -20.97
C ALA A 257 -7.71 -26.26 -21.95
N ARG A 258 -6.73 -27.16 -22.14
CA ARG A 258 -5.63 -26.98 -23.12
C ARG A 258 -6.17 -26.94 -24.53
N GLU A 259 -7.05 -27.85 -24.90
CA GLU A 259 -7.68 -27.89 -26.22
C GLU A 259 -8.48 -26.62 -26.50
N ALA A 260 -9.34 -26.20 -25.56
CA ALA A 260 -10.09 -24.95 -25.69
C ALA A 260 -9.17 -23.74 -25.87
N SER A 261 -8.05 -23.69 -25.15
CA SER A 261 -7.06 -22.62 -25.24
C SER A 261 -6.37 -22.53 -26.63
N GLN A 262 -6.23 -23.66 -27.33
CA GLN A 262 -5.64 -23.69 -28.66
C GLN A 262 -6.58 -23.09 -29.72
N HIS A 263 -7.88 -23.31 -29.56
CA HIS A 263 -8.91 -22.85 -30.50
C HIS A 263 -9.33 -21.39 -30.34
N MET A 264 -8.79 -20.66 -29.35
CA MET A 264 -9.10 -19.24 -29.16
C MET A 264 -8.43 -18.37 -30.23
N PRO A 265 -9.22 -17.61 -31.04
CA PRO A 265 -8.69 -16.83 -32.15
C PRO A 265 -7.94 -15.59 -31.67
N GLY A 266 -6.90 -15.22 -32.43
CA GLY A 266 -6.12 -14.00 -32.17
C GLY A 266 -5.23 -14.06 -30.93
N VAL A 267 -5.15 -15.19 -30.20
CA VAL A 267 -4.26 -15.34 -29.05
C VAL A 267 -2.82 -15.53 -29.49
N LEU A 268 -1.96 -14.63 -29.05
CA LEU A 268 -0.53 -14.57 -29.35
C LEU A 268 0.32 -15.23 -28.27
N ILE A 269 -0.13 -15.26 -27.02
CA ILE A 269 0.59 -15.88 -25.91
C ILE A 269 -0.32 -16.85 -25.15
N ARG A 270 0.09 -18.11 -25.05
CA ARG A 270 -0.57 -19.16 -24.25
C ARG A 270 0.37 -19.59 -23.15
N SER A 271 -0.12 -19.61 -21.92
CA SER A 271 0.71 -19.97 -20.76
C SER A 271 -0.09 -20.72 -19.71
N GLU A 272 0.60 -21.48 -18.87
CA GLU A 272 -0.01 -22.18 -17.74
C GLU A 272 0.41 -21.51 -16.44
N CYS A 273 -0.54 -21.38 -15.52
CA CYS A 273 -0.24 -20.88 -14.19
C CYS A 273 0.53 -21.93 -13.38
N LYS A 274 1.30 -21.49 -12.38
CA LYS A 274 1.93 -22.39 -11.40
C LYS A 274 0.97 -23.29 -10.62
N CYS A 275 -0.34 -23.06 -10.71
CA CYS A 275 -1.34 -23.93 -10.11
C CYS A 275 -1.69 -25.15 -10.97
N ILE A 276 -1.31 -25.15 -12.26
CA ILE A 276 -1.47 -26.27 -13.19
C ILE A 276 -0.33 -27.25 -12.97
#